data_AF-A0A2D9C6Y5-F1
#
_entry.id   AF-A0A2D9C6Y5-F1
#
_cell.length_a   1.000
_cell.length_b   1.000
_cell.length_c   1.000
_cell.angle_alpha   90.00
_cell.angle_beta   90.00
_cell.angle_gamma   90.00
#
_symmetry.space_group_name_H-M   'P 1'
#
loop_
_entity.id
_entity.type
_entity.pdbx_description
1 polymer ?
#
loop_
_entity_poly.entity_id
_entity_poly.type
_entity_poly.pdbx_seq_one_letter_code
_entity_poly.pdbx_strand_id
1 'polypeptide(L)'
;MDNEAQIAAQDTDADAPLINPGNTVEAPEAVTEAPIPLYDSSEAQQPQAEFTTDDEPLERPDYYPEQFWDEDGPNVEELAKSYNELRTKFSQGKHKAPDGDYEYASLAEQGLDAEEPGFQIFSEWAKENGVSQAAFEELGQKILSVTKQEAEEVEIDRQQEMAKLGDRATEKIAMVERLIAKAPLTNEEQQNLAISLDSADSINAFIKYHQALTNEGIPITPAINSPSMTKEDLESAIADPRWTTDASFRGKIEKQWMEANS
;
A
#
# COMPACT_ATOMS: atom_id res chain seq x y z
N MET A 1 80.21 19.24 21.87
CA MET A 1 80.68 19.57 20.51
C MET A 1 79.66 18.93 19.58
N ASP A 2 78.50 19.57 19.50
CA ASP A 2 78.05 20.38 18.34
C ASP A 2 77.37 19.42 17.36
N ASN A 3 76.09 19.51 16.98
CA ASN A 3 75.14 20.61 17.03
C ASN A 3 73.72 19.99 17.02
N GLU A 4 72.82 20.60 17.79
CA GLU A 4 71.37 20.39 17.91
C GLU A 4 70.65 20.31 16.54
N ALA A 5 69.44 19.82 16.29
CA ALA A 5 68.32 19.17 16.98
C ALA A 5 67.39 18.74 15.81
N GLN A 6 66.97 17.48 15.70
CA GLN A 6 65.75 16.92 16.30
C GLN A 6 64.42 17.42 15.66
N ILE A 7 63.78 16.46 14.94
CA ILE A 7 62.34 16.13 14.91
C ILE A 7 61.39 16.79 13.87
N ALA A 8 60.87 15.88 13.03
CA ALA A 8 59.47 15.60 12.63
C ALA A 8 58.64 16.55 11.75
N ALA A 9 58.20 15.95 10.64
CA ALA A 9 56.81 15.70 10.22
C ALA A 9 55.71 16.76 10.46
N GLN A 10 55.04 17.07 9.33
CA GLN A 10 53.60 17.30 9.13
C GLN A 10 52.77 17.86 10.30
N ASP A 11 52.19 19.06 10.12
CA ASP A 11 50.72 19.17 9.95
C ASP A 11 50.26 20.56 9.44
N THR A 12 49.12 20.51 8.72
CA THR A 12 48.03 21.48 8.46
C THR A 12 48.21 23.01 8.40
N ASP A 13 47.53 23.54 7.36
CA ASP A 13 46.49 24.59 7.38
C ASP A 13 46.76 26.01 6.84
N ALA A 14 45.71 26.48 6.16
CA ALA A 14 45.20 27.84 6.08
C ALA A 14 45.86 28.92 5.19
N ASP A 15 44.93 29.61 4.52
CA ASP A 15 44.95 31.02 4.11
C ASP A 15 45.55 31.41 2.75
N ALA A 16 44.69 31.42 1.72
CA ALA A 16 44.70 32.47 0.70
C ALA A 16 43.26 32.77 0.20
N PRO A 17 42.83 34.04 0.14
CA PRO A 17 41.44 34.42 -0.12
C PRO A 17 41.04 34.29 -1.61
N LEU A 18 39.77 33.94 -1.83
CA LEU A 18 39.16 33.65 -3.15
C LEU A 18 38.63 34.86 -3.92
N ILE A 19 38.86 36.11 -3.47
CA ILE A 19 38.43 37.32 -4.20
C ILE A 19 39.54 38.38 -4.17
N ASN A 20 40.00 38.82 -5.36
CA ASN A 20 40.86 39.98 -5.54
C ASN A 20 40.05 41.12 -6.22
N PRO A 21 39.65 42.18 -5.48
CA PRO A 21 38.89 43.30 -6.04
C PRO A 21 39.85 44.38 -6.52
N GLY A 22 40.30 44.30 -7.77
CA GLY A 22 41.19 45.34 -8.29
C GLY A 22 41.76 45.09 -9.67
N ASN A 23 40.92 44.93 -10.70
CA ASN A 23 41.32 45.30 -12.06
C ASN A 23 40.09 45.60 -12.94
N THR A 24 39.67 46.86 -12.95
CA THR A 24 38.72 47.45 -13.92
C THR A 24 39.49 48.23 -14.97
N VAL A 25 39.48 47.77 -16.23
CA VAL A 25 39.21 48.46 -17.53
C VAL A 25 39.30 47.33 -18.58
N GLU A 26 38.48 47.16 -19.62
CA GLU A 26 37.79 48.10 -20.50
C GLU A 26 36.72 47.30 -21.29
N ALA A 27 35.58 47.92 -21.59
CA ALA A 27 34.41 47.29 -22.21
C ALA A 27 34.65 46.94 -23.70
N PRO A 28 34.11 45.82 -24.21
CA PRO A 28 33.78 45.71 -25.62
C PRO A 28 32.34 46.19 -25.84
N GLU A 29 32.22 47.12 -26.76
CA GLU A 29 31.00 47.73 -27.26
C GLU A 29 30.02 46.70 -27.82
N ALA A 30 28.74 47.06 -27.75
CA ALA A 30 27.62 46.35 -28.33
C ALA A 30 27.84 46.07 -29.83
N VAL A 31 27.76 44.80 -30.21
CA VAL A 31 27.54 44.38 -31.59
C VAL A 31 26.33 43.46 -31.60
N THR A 32 25.18 44.09 -31.87
CA THR A 32 24.00 43.56 -32.56
C THR A 32 23.72 42.05 -32.48
N GLU A 33 22.56 41.70 -31.90
CA GLU A 33 21.84 40.46 -32.23
C GLU A 33 21.79 40.27 -33.75
N ALA A 34 22.61 39.35 -34.26
CA ALA A 34 22.28 38.70 -35.51
C ALA A 34 21.10 37.76 -35.19
N PRO A 35 19.97 37.83 -35.92
CA PRO A 35 18.92 36.85 -35.76
C PRO A 35 19.54 35.47 -36.00
N ILE A 36 19.32 34.55 -35.05
CA ILE A 36 19.65 33.15 -35.21
C ILE A 36 18.99 32.72 -36.54
N PRO A 37 19.75 32.27 -37.55
CA PRO A 37 19.16 31.85 -38.81
C PRO A 37 18.24 30.66 -38.52
N LEU A 38 16.94 30.90 -38.63
CA LEU A 38 15.94 29.85 -38.69
C LEU A 38 16.11 29.16 -40.04
N TYR A 39 16.89 28.07 -40.02
CA TYR A 39 17.26 27.23 -41.16
C TYR A 39 18.07 27.92 -42.27
N ASP A 40 19.27 27.40 -42.48
CA ASP A 40 20.01 27.56 -43.72
C ASP A 40 19.12 27.09 -44.89
N SER A 41 18.85 27.98 -45.84
CA SER A 41 18.13 27.67 -47.09
C SER A 41 19.08 27.17 -48.18
N SER A 42 20.23 26.59 -47.81
CA SER A 42 20.87 25.60 -48.67
C SER A 42 19.88 24.44 -48.84
N GLU A 43 19.61 24.06 -50.09
CA GLU A 43 18.66 23.02 -50.46
C GLU A 43 18.92 21.74 -49.67
N ALA A 44 18.30 21.63 -48.50
CA ALA A 44 17.95 20.34 -47.94
C ALA A 44 16.99 19.75 -48.96
N GLN A 45 17.45 18.73 -49.70
CA GLN A 45 16.54 17.70 -50.16
C GLN A 45 15.76 17.25 -48.93
N GLN A 46 14.60 17.87 -48.69
CA GLN A 46 13.54 17.22 -47.97
C GLN A 46 13.35 15.90 -48.72
N PRO A 47 13.44 14.74 -48.07
CA PRO A 47 12.78 13.58 -48.64
C PRO A 47 11.32 14.02 -48.78
N GLN A 48 10.93 14.36 -50.00
CA GLN A 48 9.52 14.47 -50.34
C GLN A 48 9.00 13.08 -50.04
N ALA A 49 8.21 12.95 -48.98
CA ALA A 49 7.38 11.79 -48.80
C ALA A 49 6.47 11.77 -50.02
N GLU A 50 6.87 11.00 -51.04
CA GLU A 50 5.96 10.56 -52.07
C GLU A 50 4.85 9.83 -51.30
N PHE A 51 3.67 10.43 -51.23
CA PHE A 51 2.48 9.71 -50.81
C PHE A 51 2.15 8.72 -51.93
N THR A 52 2.90 7.63 -51.99
CA THR A 52 2.55 6.48 -52.79
C THR A 52 1.25 5.96 -52.19
N THR A 53 0.21 5.89 -53.03
CA THR A 53 -1.04 5.19 -52.71
C THR A 53 -0.79 3.69 -52.89
N ASP A 54 0.29 3.20 -52.29
CA ASP A 54 0.64 1.78 -52.33
C ASP A 54 0.05 1.13 -51.09
N ASP A 55 -0.72 0.07 -51.32
CA ASP A 55 -1.35 -0.80 -50.30
C ASP A 55 -0.30 -1.66 -49.57
N GLU A 56 0.95 -1.18 -49.47
CA GLU A 56 2.03 -1.85 -48.76
C GLU A 56 1.91 -1.56 -47.25
N PRO A 57 2.08 -2.58 -46.39
CA PRO A 57 1.98 -2.42 -44.95
C PRO A 57 3.02 -1.41 -44.47
N LEU A 58 2.55 -0.40 -43.73
CA LEU A 58 3.40 0.66 -43.20
C LEU A 58 4.43 0.05 -42.25
N GLU A 59 5.71 0.05 -42.63
CA GLU A 59 6.78 -0.43 -41.76
C GLU A 59 7.14 0.63 -40.71
N ARG A 60 7.28 0.21 -39.45
CA ARG A 60 7.66 1.09 -38.33
C ARG A 60 9.09 1.62 -38.53
N PRO A 61 9.32 2.94 -38.53
CA PRO A 61 10.67 3.48 -38.51
C PRO A 61 11.42 3.14 -37.22
N ASP A 62 12.73 2.88 -37.31
CA ASP A 62 13.58 2.50 -36.16
C ASP A 62 13.56 3.51 -35.00
N TYR A 63 13.40 4.81 -35.30
CA TYR A 63 13.35 5.87 -34.30
C TYR A 63 12.00 5.98 -33.58
N TYR A 64 10.95 5.37 -34.13
CA TYR A 64 9.59 5.51 -33.61
C TYR A 64 9.36 4.47 -32.52
N PRO A 65 9.03 4.83 -31.27
CA PRO A 65 8.90 3.85 -30.19
C PRO A 65 7.86 2.76 -30.51
N GLU A 66 8.23 1.50 -30.28
CA GLU A 66 7.38 0.34 -30.56
C GLU A 66 6.03 0.41 -29.81
N GLN A 67 6.06 0.90 -28.56
CA GLN A 67 4.86 1.08 -27.72
C GLN A 67 3.81 2.04 -28.27
N PHE A 68 4.11 2.81 -29.33
CA PHE A 68 3.17 3.73 -29.96
C PHE A 68 2.89 3.33 -31.42
N TRP A 69 3.19 2.10 -31.82
CA TRP A 69 3.00 1.62 -33.18
C TRP A 69 2.18 0.33 -33.18
N ASP A 70 1.03 0.36 -33.87
CA ASP A 70 0.11 -0.78 -34.02
C ASP A 70 0.22 -1.40 -35.43
N GLU A 71 -0.54 -2.47 -35.68
CA GLU A 71 -0.59 -3.15 -36.98
C GLU A 71 -1.00 -2.21 -38.14
N ASP A 72 -1.79 -1.19 -37.84
CA ASP A 72 -2.30 -0.20 -38.80
C ASP A 72 -1.42 1.08 -38.88
N GLY A 73 -0.29 1.13 -38.14
CA GLY A 73 0.65 2.24 -38.13
C GLY A 73 0.73 3.00 -36.79
N PRO A 74 1.13 4.28 -36.78
CA PRO A 74 1.40 5.01 -35.55
C PRO A 74 0.13 5.29 -34.73
N ASN A 75 0.14 4.85 -33.47
CA ASN A 75 -0.89 5.14 -32.46
C ASN A 75 -0.72 6.55 -31.89
N VAL A 76 -1.25 7.53 -32.62
CA VAL A 76 -1.20 8.95 -32.25
C VAL A 76 -2.00 9.25 -30.98
N GLU A 77 -3.05 8.47 -30.69
CA GLU A 77 -3.87 8.68 -29.50
C GLU A 77 -3.11 8.33 -28.21
N GLU A 78 -2.45 7.17 -28.18
CA GLU A 78 -1.64 6.74 -27.05
C GLU A 78 -0.41 7.65 -26.86
N LEU A 79 0.20 8.09 -27.95
CA LEU A 79 1.27 9.10 -27.90
C LEU A 79 0.78 10.42 -27.29
N ALA A 80 -0.40 10.90 -27.71
CA ALA A 80 -0.99 12.13 -27.17
C ALA A 80 -1.37 11.98 -25.68
N LYS A 81 -1.88 10.81 -25.27
CA LYS A 81 -2.17 10.50 -23.86
C LYS A 81 -0.88 10.52 -23.02
N SER A 82 0.15 9.79 -23.44
CA SER A 82 1.45 9.74 -22.77
C SER A 82 2.07 11.14 -22.63
N TYR A 83 2.01 11.96 -23.68
CA TYR A 83 2.49 13.35 -23.63
C TYR A 83 1.70 14.21 -22.64
N ASN A 84 0.37 14.12 -22.64
CA ASN A 84 -0.47 14.88 -21.71
C ASN A 84 -0.23 14.45 -20.25
N GLU A 85 -0.07 13.16 -19.99
CA GLU A 85 0.28 12.65 -18.66
C GLU A 85 1.65 13.16 -18.21
N LEU A 86 2.66 13.09 -19.08
CA LEU A 86 4.00 13.58 -18.79
C LEU A 86 3.99 15.08 -18.53
N ARG A 87 3.30 15.86 -19.37
CA ARG A 87 3.10 17.30 -19.18
C ARG A 87 2.41 17.61 -17.86
N THR A 88 1.40 16.83 -17.49
CA THR A 88 0.68 16.97 -16.21
C THR A 88 1.61 16.70 -15.03
N LYS A 89 2.30 15.55 -15.01
CA LYS A 89 3.28 15.19 -13.97
C LYS A 89 4.41 16.22 -13.88
N PHE A 90 4.82 16.78 -15.02
CA PHE A 90 5.83 17.82 -15.08
C PHE A 90 5.30 19.13 -14.48
N SER A 91 4.11 19.58 -14.89
CA SER A 91 3.47 20.80 -14.39
C SER A 91 3.14 20.77 -12.89
N GLN A 92 2.82 19.58 -12.37
CA GLN A 92 2.55 19.36 -10.94
C GLN A 92 3.83 19.27 -10.11
N GLY A 93 5.02 19.26 -10.73
CA GLY A 93 6.28 19.09 -10.01
C GLY A 93 6.50 17.68 -9.46
N LYS A 94 5.62 16.71 -9.73
CA LYS A 94 5.74 15.35 -9.17
C LYS A 94 6.94 14.55 -9.69
N HIS A 95 7.59 15.05 -10.72
CA HIS A 95 8.82 14.52 -11.30
C HIS A 95 10.08 14.87 -10.48
N LYS A 96 10.00 15.84 -9.56
CA LYS A 96 11.07 16.19 -8.62
C LYS A 96 10.73 15.74 -7.21
N ALA A 97 11.74 15.69 -6.36
CA ALA A 97 11.54 15.58 -4.93
C ALA A 97 10.77 16.82 -4.42
N PRO A 98 9.84 16.66 -3.47
CA PRO A 98 9.19 17.78 -2.82
C PRO A 98 10.20 18.61 -2.02
N ASP A 99 9.98 19.92 -1.93
CA ASP A 99 10.83 20.84 -1.16
C ASP A 99 10.62 20.68 0.37
N GLY A 100 9.58 19.95 0.77
CA GLY A 100 9.22 19.65 2.16
C GLY A 100 8.98 18.15 2.37
N ASP A 101 7.94 17.80 3.13
CA ASP A 101 7.58 16.41 3.35
C ASP A 101 6.81 15.82 2.15
N TYR A 102 6.91 14.51 1.95
CA TYR A 102 6.19 13.81 0.89
C TYR A 102 4.68 13.84 1.13
N GLU A 103 3.91 14.04 0.05
CA GLU A 103 2.46 13.91 0.13
C GLU A 103 2.10 12.42 0.24
N TYR A 104 1.36 12.05 1.28
CA TYR A 104 0.92 10.67 1.50
C TYR A 104 -0.57 10.54 1.84
N ALA A 105 -1.32 11.66 1.89
CA ALA A 105 -2.72 11.66 2.31
C ALA A 105 -3.59 10.68 1.50
N SER A 106 -3.38 10.60 0.18
CA SER A 106 -4.10 9.67 -0.70
C SER A 106 -3.75 8.19 -0.45
N LEU A 107 -2.54 7.92 0.05
CA LEU A 107 -2.11 6.59 0.46
C LEU A 107 -2.70 6.24 1.84
N ALA A 108 -2.73 7.21 2.76
CA ALA A 108 -3.34 7.05 4.08
C ALA A 108 -4.82 6.71 4.00
N GLU A 109 -5.58 7.39 3.11
CA GLU A 109 -6.98 7.05 2.83
C GLU A 109 -7.17 5.62 2.32
N GLN A 110 -6.14 5.04 1.68
CA GLN A 110 -6.16 3.68 1.16
C GLN A 110 -5.68 2.62 2.17
N GLY A 111 -5.34 3.05 3.39
CA GLY A 111 -4.93 2.20 4.50
C GLY A 111 -3.43 2.18 4.77
N LEU A 112 -2.63 3.10 4.19
CA LEU A 112 -1.20 3.17 4.47
C LEU A 112 -1.01 3.93 5.77
N ASP A 113 -0.57 3.24 6.81
CA ASP A 113 -0.32 3.86 8.10
C ASP A 113 1.04 4.56 8.10
N ALA A 114 1.05 5.84 8.46
CA ALA A 114 2.26 6.63 8.58
C ALA A 114 3.02 6.33 9.87
N GLU A 115 2.38 5.73 10.88
CA GLU A 115 3.04 5.35 12.14
C GLU A 115 3.83 4.04 12.01
N GLU A 116 3.62 3.28 10.93
CA GLU A 116 4.34 2.04 10.68
C GLU A 116 5.84 2.31 10.47
N PRO A 117 6.74 1.58 11.16
CA PRO A 117 8.18 1.78 11.06
C PRO A 117 8.70 1.71 9.62
N GLY A 118 8.10 0.85 8.80
CA GLY A 118 8.46 0.72 7.37
C GLY A 118 8.19 1.98 6.57
N PHE A 119 7.09 2.69 6.85
CA PHE A 119 6.75 3.93 6.17
C PHE A 119 7.73 5.06 6.52
N GLN A 120 8.12 5.17 7.79
CA GLN A 120 9.10 6.16 8.25
C GLN A 120 10.47 5.95 7.60
N ILE A 121 10.96 4.70 7.62
CA ILE A 121 12.24 4.33 6.97
C ILE A 121 12.20 4.69 5.49
N PHE A 122 11.11 4.35 4.80
CA PHE A 122 10.96 4.65 3.38
C PHE A 122 10.91 6.16 3.10
N SER A 123 10.18 6.93 3.92
CA SER A 123 10.04 8.38 3.78
C SER A 123 11.37 9.10 4.00
N GLU A 124 12.14 8.68 5.00
CA GLU A 124 13.49 9.19 5.25
C GLU A 124 14.43 8.86 4.08
N TRP A 125 14.48 7.60 3.65
CA TRP A 125 15.30 7.18 2.51
C TRP A 125 14.95 7.95 1.24
N ALA A 126 13.66 8.14 0.97
CA ALA A 126 13.19 8.88 -0.19
C ALA A 126 13.68 10.33 -0.15
N LYS A 127 13.66 10.97 1.02
CA LYS A 127 14.14 12.34 1.22
C LYS A 127 15.65 12.44 1.00
N GLU A 128 16.42 11.51 1.56
CA GLU A 128 17.88 11.47 1.40
C GLU A 128 18.32 11.26 -0.05
N ASN A 129 17.57 10.45 -0.81
CA ASN A 129 17.92 10.09 -2.18
C ASN A 129 17.24 10.96 -3.24
N GLY A 130 16.49 11.99 -2.84
CA GLY A 130 15.80 12.90 -3.76
C GLY A 130 14.80 12.18 -4.67
N VAL A 131 14.09 11.19 -4.14
CA VAL A 131 13.07 10.43 -4.88
C VAL A 131 11.96 11.37 -5.35
N SER A 132 11.47 11.17 -6.56
CA SER A 132 10.36 11.99 -7.06
C SER A 132 9.07 11.69 -6.31
N GLN A 133 8.20 12.68 -6.12
CA GLN A 133 6.88 12.47 -5.49
C GLN A 133 6.08 11.36 -6.20
N ALA A 134 6.17 11.27 -7.53
CA ALA A 134 5.51 10.20 -8.29
C ALA A 134 6.06 8.80 -7.96
N ALA A 135 7.39 8.66 -7.86
CA ALA A 135 8.01 7.39 -7.48
C ALA A 135 7.72 7.02 -6.02
N PHE A 136 7.61 8.02 -5.14
CA PHE A 136 7.20 7.81 -3.75
C PHE A 136 5.78 7.23 -3.66
N GLU A 137 4.84 7.85 -4.35
CA GLU A 137 3.44 7.40 -4.43
C GLU A 137 3.32 6.00 -5.03
N GLU A 138 4.07 5.71 -6.10
CA GLU A 138 4.07 4.39 -6.73
C GLU A 138 4.53 3.29 -5.77
N LEU A 139 5.61 3.52 -5.02
CA LEU A 139 6.07 2.52 -4.04
C LEU A 139 5.07 2.37 -2.90
N GLY A 140 4.49 3.47 -2.40
CA GLY A 140 3.43 3.42 -1.41
C GLY A 140 2.23 2.58 -1.85
N GLN A 141 1.83 2.67 -3.12
CA GLN A 141 0.77 1.82 -3.69
C GLN A 141 1.16 0.33 -3.75
N LYS A 142 2.42 0.02 -4.07
CA LYS A 142 2.91 -1.37 -4.06
C LYS A 142 2.93 -1.96 -2.65
N ILE A 143 3.40 -1.19 -1.67
CA ILE A 143 3.38 -1.58 -0.25
C ILE A 143 1.94 -1.88 0.18
N LEU A 144 1.00 -0.97 -0.10
CA LEU A 144 -0.42 -1.17 0.14
C LEU A 144 -0.96 -2.46 -0.47
N SER A 145 -0.58 -2.77 -1.71
CA SER A 145 -1.00 -3.98 -2.41
C SER A 145 -0.50 -5.24 -1.70
N VAL A 146 0.77 -5.25 -1.28
CA VAL A 146 1.37 -6.39 -0.57
C VAL A 146 0.69 -6.58 0.78
N THR A 147 0.53 -5.51 1.57
CA THR A 147 -0.12 -5.58 2.88
C THR A 147 -1.57 -6.08 2.78
N LYS A 148 -2.32 -5.66 1.75
CA LYS A 148 -3.67 -6.16 1.51
C LYS A 148 -3.68 -7.65 1.16
N GLN A 149 -2.74 -8.09 0.33
CA GLN A 149 -2.60 -9.49 -0.04
C GLN A 149 -2.23 -10.36 1.16
N GLU A 150 -1.29 -9.91 2.00
CA GLU A 150 -0.91 -10.61 3.23
C GLU A 150 -2.10 -10.71 4.20
N ALA A 151 -2.87 -9.63 4.38
CA ALA A 151 -4.06 -9.64 5.21
C ALA A 151 -5.13 -10.62 4.70
N GLU A 152 -5.31 -10.72 3.38
CA GLU A 152 -6.21 -11.69 2.76
C GLU A 152 -5.72 -13.13 2.95
N GLU A 153 -4.41 -13.38 2.80
CA GLU A 153 -3.81 -14.70 3.02
C GLU A 153 -3.96 -15.16 4.48
N VAL A 154 -3.75 -14.28 5.45
CA VAL A 154 -3.98 -14.56 6.88
C VAL A 154 -5.45 -14.88 7.16
N GLU A 155 -6.39 -14.15 6.55
CA GLU A 155 -7.81 -14.43 6.73
C GLU A 155 -8.21 -15.79 6.11
N ILE A 156 -7.65 -16.13 4.95
CA ILE A 156 -7.86 -17.44 4.31
C ILE A 156 -7.30 -18.56 5.20
N ASP A 157 -6.08 -18.43 5.70
CA ASP A 157 -5.49 -19.42 6.58
C ASP A 157 -6.31 -19.60 7.86
N ARG A 158 -6.74 -18.49 8.48
CA ARG A 158 -7.66 -18.52 9.63
C ARG A 158 -8.96 -19.26 9.31
N GLN A 159 -9.56 -19.04 8.15
CA GLN A 159 -10.77 -19.75 7.73
C GLN A 159 -10.51 -21.24 7.51
N GLN A 160 -9.35 -21.62 6.96
CA GLN A 160 -8.95 -23.02 6.83
C GLN A 160 -8.73 -23.68 8.18
N GLU A 161 -8.08 -23.02 9.14
CA GLU A 161 -7.90 -23.51 10.50
C GLU A 161 -9.25 -23.63 11.25
N MET A 162 -10.16 -22.67 11.07
CA MET A 162 -11.53 -22.78 11.57
C MET A 162 -12.26 -23.99 10.98
N ALA A 163 -12.13 -24.23 9.68
CA ALA A 163 -12.72 -25.40 9.03
C ALA A 163 -12.11 -26.71 9.56
N LYS A 164 -10.79 -26.77 9.79
CA LYS A 164 -10.10 -27.92 10.39
C LYS A 164 -10.55 -28.18 11.83
N LEU A 165 -10.89 -27.15 12.60
CA LEU A 165 -11.49 -27.31 13.93
C LEU A 165 -12.89 -27.92 13.89
N GLY A 166 -13.58 -27.82 12.76
CA GLY A 166 -14.89 -28.40 12.47
C GLY A 166 -16.05 -27.62 13.10
N ASP A 167 -17.24 -28.20 13.08
CA ASP A 167 -18.51 -27.56 13.48
C ASP A 167 -18.53 -26.96 14.89
N ARG A 168 -17.58 -27.34 15.76
CA ARG A 168 -17.42 -26.82 17.13
C ARG A 168 -16.22 -25.88 17.29
N ALA A 169 -15.74 -25.26 16.22
CA ALA A 169 -14.55 -24.41 16.25
C ALA A 169 -14.70 -23.26 17.27
N THR A 170 -15.84 -22.56 17.23
CA THR A 170 -16.10 -21.43 18.14
C THR A 170 -16.14 -21.87 19.60
N GLU A 171 -16.78 -22.99 19.93
CA GLU A 171 -16.83 -23.50 21.31
C GLU A 171 -15.47 -23.99 21.79
N LYS A 172 -14.67 -24.59 20.91
CA LYS A 172 -13.30 -25.01 21.21
C LYS A 172 -12.42 -23.81 21.53
N ILE A 173 -12.45 -22.76 20.69
CA ILE A 173 -11.71 -21.53 20.94
C ILE A 173 -12.15 -20.89 22.26
N ALA A 174 -13.46 -20.72 22.47
CA ALA A 174 -14.00 -20.13 23.70
C ALA A 174 -13.61 -20.94 24.95
N MET A 175 -13.54 -22.28 24.83
CA MET A 175 -13.04 -23.13 25.91
C MET A 175 -11.57 -22.84 26.19
N VAL A 176 -10.72 -22.79 25.16
CA VAL A 176 -9.29 -22.48 25.30
C VAL A 176 -9.09 -21.11 25.94
N GLU A 177 -9.74 -20.07 25.44
CA GLU A 177 -9.69 -18.71 26.01
C GLU A 177 -10.04 -18.70 27.50
N ARG A 178 -11.13 -19.38 27.87
CA ARG A 178 -11.57 -19.51 29.27
C ARG A 178 -10.55 -20.25 30.12
N LEU A 179 -9.89 -21.28 29.59
CA LEU A 179 -8.88 -22.06 30.31
C LEU A 179 -7.61 -21.23 30.54
N ILE A 180 -7.14 -20.51 29.53
CA ILE A 180 -5.99 -19.60 29.63
C ILE A 180 -6.27 -18.50 30.66
N ALA A 181 -7.44 -17.86 30.58
CA ALA A 181 -7.81 -16.77 31.49
C ALA A 181 -7.93 -17.21 32.97
N LYS A 182 -8.27 -18.47 33.22
CA LYS A 182 -8.35 -19.04 34.58
C LYS A 182 -7.03 -19.59 35.10
N ALA A 183 -6.06 -19.84 34.21
CA ALA A 183 -4.78 -20.38 34.60
C ALA A 183 -3.99 -19.34 35.42
N PRO A 184 -3.18 -19.77 36.40
CA PRO A 184 -2.34 -18.88 37.21
C PRO A 184 -1.10 -18.43 36.41
N LEU A 185 -1.34 -17.82 35.25
CA LEU A 185 -0.34 -17.31 34.32
C LEU A 185 -0.25 -15.79 34.43
N THR A 186 0.93 -15.25 34.20
CA THR A 186 1.15 -13.82 33.96
C THR A 186 0.54 -13.40 32.63
N ASN A 187 0.31 -12.10 32.43
CA ASN A 187 -0.22 -11.57 31.17
C ASN A 187 0.67 -11.94 29.96
N GLU A 188 1.99 -11.93 30.13
CA GLU A 188 2.94 -12.30 29.08
C GLU A 188 2.85 -13.80 28.74
N GLU A 189 2.77 -14.67 29.75
CA GLU A 189 2.58 -16.11 29.53
C GLU A 189 1.25 -16.42 28.85
N GLN A 190 0.17 -15.70 29.19
CA GLN A 190 -1.12 -15.82 28.52
C GLN A 190 -1.04 -15.44 27.04
N GLN A 191 -0.36 -14.33 26.71
CA GLN A 191 -0.17 -13.89 25.32
C GLN A 191 0.67 -14.89 24.52
N ASN A 192 1.80 -15.33 25.07
CA ASN A 192 2.65 -16.31 24.40
C ASN A 192 1.93 -17.64 24.17
N LEU A 193 1.13 -18.08 25.14
CA LEU A 193 0.32 -19.28 24.98
C LEU A 193 -0.76 -19.09 23.91
N ALA A 194 -1.44 -17.95 23.88
CA ALA A 194 -2.44 -17.64 22.84
C ALA A 194 -1.82 -17.63 21.43
N ILE A 195 -0.63 -17.05 21.27
CA ILE A 195 0.12 -17.06 20.00
C ILE A 195 0.49 -18.49 19.59
N SER A 196 0.88 -19.35 20.54
CA SER A 196 1.21 -20.75 20.23
C SER A 196 -0.01 -21.62 19.86
N LEU A 197 -1.21 -21.13 20.15
CA LEU A 197 -2.49 -21.80 19.90
C LEU A 197 -3.22 -21.18 18.70
N ASP A 198 -2.46 -20.90 17.64
CA ASP A 198 -2.88 -20.25 16.40
C ASP A 198 -3.45 -21.21 15.33
N SER A 199 -3.32 -22.53 15.53
CA SER A 199 -3.77 -23.55 14.57
C SER A 199 -4.78 -24.52 15.18
N ALA A 200 -5.56 -25.16 14.31
CA ALA A 200 -6.54 -26.16 14.67
C ALA A 200 -5.92 -27.33 15.44
N ASP A 201 -4.72 -27.76 15.03
CA ASP A 201 -4.01 -28.87 15.65
C ASP A 201 -3.50 -28.50 17.04
N SER A 202 -2.95 -27.31 17.24
CA SER A 202 -2.47 -26.86 18.55
C SER A 202 -3.63 -26.65 19.53
N ILE A 203 -4.72 -26.04 19.08
CA ILE A 203 -5.97 -25.90 19.86
C ILE A 203 -6.54 -27.26 20.24
N ASN A 204 -6.68 -28.20 19.28
CA ASN A 204 -7.20 -29.54 19.56
C ASN A 204 -6.27 -30.32 20.50
N ALA A 205 -4.95 -30.20 20.35
CA ALA A 205 -3.97 -30.86 21.20
C ALA A 205 -4.08 -30.36 22.65
N PHE A 206 -4.17 -29.04 22.83
CA PHE A 206 -4.34 -28.41 24.14
C PHE A 206 -5.63 -28.87 24.82
N ILE A 207 -6.76 -28.87 24.10
CA ILE A 207 -8.05 -29.33 24.63
C ILE A 207 -7.97 -30.80 25.08
N LYS A 208 -7.40 -31.69 24.24
CA LYS A 208 -7.26 -33.12 24.57
C LYS A 208 -6.36 -33.32 25.79
N TYR A 209 -5.24 -32.60 25.86
CA TYR A 209 -4.34 -32.65 27.00
C TYR A 209 -5.03 -32.20 28.29
N HIS A 210 -5.73 -31.06 28.24
CA HIS A 210 -6.47 -30.55 29.39
C HIS A 210 -7.59 -31.51 29.84
N GLN A 211 -8.36 -32.06 28.90
CA GLN A 211 -9.41 -33.04 29.16
C GLN A 211 -8.89 -34.30 29.85
N ALA A 212 -7.72 -34.79 29.42
CA ALA A 212 -7.08 -35.96 30.03
C ALA A 212 -6.71 -35.73 31.51
N LEU A 213 -6.48 -34.47 31.91
CA LEU A 213 -6.14 -34.10 33.29
C LEU A 213 -7.36 -33.75 34.15
N THR A 214 -8.41 -33.17 33.56
CA THR A 214 -9.48 -32.49 34.31
C THR A 214 -10.86 -33.13 34.20
N ASN A 215 -11.04 -34.12 33.33
CA ASN A 215 -12.35 -34.69 32.98
C ASN A 215 -13.39 -33.62 32.56
N GLU A 216 -12.92 -32.41 32.20
CA GLU A 216 -13.73 -31.29 31.80
C GLU A 216 -13.88 -31.32 30.27
N GLY A 217 -15.04 -31.78 29.78
CA GLY A 217 -15.34 -31.85 28.35
C GLY A 217 -15.54 -30.47 27.71
N ILE A 218 -15.47 -30.42 26.37
CA ILE A 218 -15.99 -29.25 25.63
C ILE A 218 -17.46 -29.08 26.01
N PRO A 219 -17.89 -27.88 26.43
CA PRO A 219 -19.29 -27.62 26.67
C PRO A 219 -20.12 -28.05 25.46
N ILE A 220 -20.90 -29.12 25.62
CA ILE A 220 -21.97 -29.47 24.69
C ILE A 220 -23.19 -28.60 24.99
N THR A 221 -22.99 -27.28 25.02
CA THR A 221 -24.14 -26.40 24.93
C THR A 221 -24.78 -26.72 23.59
N PRO A 222 -26.06 -27.16 23.54
CA PRO A 222 -26.79 -26.91 22.30
C PRO A 222 -26.58 -25.43 22.03
N ALA A 223 -26.24 -25.08 20.79
CA ALA A 223 -26.33 -23.69 20.34
C ALA A 223 -27.61 -23.14 20.97
N ILE A 224 -27.53 -21.95 21.57
CA ILE A 224 -28.74 -21.29 22.01
C ILE A 224 -29.55 -21.10 20.73
N ASN A 225 -30.41 -22.07 20.42
CA ASN A 225 -31.71 -21.81 19.87
C ASN A 225 -32.24 -20.78 20.85
N SER A 226 -32.09 -19.49 20.51
CA SER A 226 -33.07 -18.52 20.93
C SER A 226 -34.38 -19.25 20.62
N PRO A 227 -35.18 -19.64 21.62
CA PRO A 227 -36.31 -20.51 21.37
C PRO A 227 -37.04 -19.90 20.19
N SER A 228 -37.04 -20.60 19.05
CA SER A 228 -37.81 -20.14 17.91
C SER A 228 -39.20 -20.02 18.50
N MET A 229 -39.70 -18.78 18.56
CA MET A 229 -41.06 -18.55 19.02
C MET A 229 -41.89 -19.50 18.16
N THR A 230 -42.65 -20.38 18.81
CA THR A 230 -43.51 -21.29 18.07
C THR A 230 -44.44 -20.47 17.19
N LYS A 231 -45.05 -21.07 16.18
CA LYS A 231 -46.00 -20.35 15.35
C LYS A 231 -47.10 -19.69 16.20
N GLU A 232 -47.57 -20.38 17.25
CA GLU A 232 -48.49 -19.81 18.25
C GLU A 232 -47.89 -18.63 19.02
N ASP A 233 -46.61 -18.67 19.40
CA ASP A 233 -45.95 -17.56 20.10
C ASP A 233 -45.77 -16.34 19.18
N LEU A 234 -45.43 -16.55 17.90
CA LEU A 234 -45.31 -15.48 16.89
C LEU A 234 -46.66 -14.83 16.60
N GLU A 235 -47.73 -15.63 16.47
CA GLU A 235 -49.10 -15.13 16.31
C GLU A 235 -49.56 -14.34 17.55
N SER A 236 -49.18 -14.81 18.75
CA SER A 236 -49.44 -14.08 20.00
C SER A 236 -48.65 -12.78 20.11
N ALA A 237 -47.42 -12.74 19.58
CA ALA A 237 -46.58 -11.54 19.56
C ALA A 237 -47.10 -10.44 18.63
N ILE A 238 -47.80 -10.81 17.55
CA ILE A 238 -48.48 -9.85 16.66
C ILE A 238 -49.70 -9.22 17.35
N ALA A 239 -50.32 -9.93 18.30
CA ALA A 239 -51.43 -9.41 19.11
C ALA A 239 -50.96 -8.48 20.26
N ASP A 240 -49.67 -8.42 20.56
CA ASP A 240 -49.11 -7.50 21.55
C ASP A 240 -49.22 -6.04 21.06
N PRO A 241 -49.73 -5.09 21.87
CA PRO A 241 -49.80 -3.67 21.49
C PRO A 241 -48.48 -3.09 20.97
N ARG A 242 -47.34 -3.61 21.45
CA ARG A 242 -45.99 -3.22 21.02
C ARG A 242 -45.72 -3.49 19.55
N TRP A 243 -46.43 -4.42 18.91
CA TRP A 243 -46.33 -4.68 17.47
C TRP A 243 -46.59 -3.42 16.63
N THR A 244 -47.55 -2.60 17.08
CA THR A 244 -47.93 -1.36 16.38
C THR A 244 -47.12 -0.14 16.81
N THR A 245 -46.66 -0.12 18.06
CA THR A 245 -46.00 1.07 18.64
C THR A 245 -44.48 1.03 18.61
N ASP A 246 -43.88 -0.16 18.51
CA ASP A 246 -42.42 -0.35 18.56
C ASP A 246 -41.93 -1.02 17.27
N ALA A 247 -41.26 -0.22 16.43
CA ALA A 247 -40.71 -0.68 15.16
C ALA A 247 -39.58 -1.71 15.33
N SER A 248 -38.81 -1.60 16.42
CA SER A 248 -37.72 -2.54 16.72
C SER A 248 -38.26 -3.88 17.18
N PHE A 249 -39.32 -3.88 17.99
CA PHE A 249 -40.03 -5.09 18.40
C PHE A 249 -40.64 -5.80 17.18
N ARG A 250 -41.32 -5.06 16.30
CA ARG A 250 -41.89 -5.60 15.06
C ARG A 250 -40.83 -6.22 14.16
N GLY A 251 -39.73 -5.50 13.88
CA GLY A 251 -38.66 -6.01 13.02
C GLY A 251 -37.99 -7.28 13.57
N LYS A 252 -37.87 -7.41 14.90
CA LYS A 252 -37.37 -8.62 15.53
C LYS A 252 -38.29 -9.82 15.30
N ILE A 253 -39.60 -9.64 15.49
CA ILE A 253 -40.60 -10.70 15.29
C ILE A 253 -40.76 -11.05 13.81
N GLU A 254 -40.70 -10.08 12.88
CA GLU A 254 -40.71 -10.33 11.43
C GLU A 254 -39.51 -11.17 10.97
N LYS A 255 -38.31 -10.85 11.49
CA LYS A 255 -37.11 -11.65 11.22
C LYS A 255 -37.25 -13.08 11.72
N GLN A 256 -37.76 -13.26 12.94
CA GLN A 256 -38.02 -14.58 13.52
C GLN A 256 -39.11 -15.35 12.74
N TRP A 257 -40.10 -14.66 12.18
CA TRP A 257 -41.13 -15.27 11.33
C TRP A 257 -40.57 -15.74 9.98
N MET A 258 -39.68 -14.96 9.36
CA MET A 258 -39.00 -15.37 8.13
C MET A 258 -38.10 -16.58 8.36
N GLU A 259 -37.30 -16.57 9.43
CA GLU A 259 -36.41 -17.69 9.81
C GLU A 259 -37.17 -18.99 10.13
N ALA A 260 -38.42 -18.89 10.61
CA ALA A 260 -39.26 -20.06 10.91
C ALA A 260 -39.99 -20.64 9.67
N ASN A 261 -40.12 -19.86 8.59
CA ASN A 261 -40.87 -20.22 7.39
C ASN A 261 -40.00 -20.42 6.12
N SER A 262 -38.68 -20.24 6.22
CA SER A 262 -37.68 -20.52 5.19
C SER A 262 -37.10 -21.93 5.31
#